data_AF-A0A3C0EIU3-F1
#
_entry.id   AF-A0A3C0EIU3-F1
#
_cell.length_a   1.000
_cell.length_b   1.000
_cell.length_c   1.000
_cell.angle_alpha   90.00
_cell.angle_beta   90.00
_cell.angle_gamma   90.00
#
_symmetry.space_group_name_H-M   'P 1'
#
loop_
_entity.id
_entity.type
_entity.pdbx_description
1 polymer ?
#
loop_
_entity_poly.entity_id
_entity_poly.type
_entity_poly.pdbx_seq_one_letter_code
_entity_poly.pdbx_strand_id
1 'polypeptide(L)'
;MVRHDKQRRNTMQCQTPFRPFQLTFGFILLILTGVLWSQPAYAQIQSGNASTDTQLTHSTCPVTVGETVDPGQWIDYKGQRVYFCCGTCKRKFERNPHAYLANLPTLATATVDNSAQSHVHNDDEHEHTSSITSQHNSPEYSENTHDHDHSAHEHHESQENRSGVSKLIAWLGKFHPASVHFPIALLIGAAVAEFLLIITRRSLFDAAARFCVWFGCIGALGSVTLGWFLAGVQLNDSDWIMTTHRWLGTAIGLLAVFVLTSCHLSHRVGIYQNQWRIAYRIVLFVTSAMVAINGFLGGALIYGLNHYTW
;
A
#
# COMPACT_ATOMS: atom_id res chain seq x y z
N MET A 1 50.41 74.57 -1.01
CA MET A 1 50.55 73.36 -0.17
C MET A 1 49.37 72.45 -0.47
N VAL A 2 49.48 71.62 -1.52
CA VAL A 2 49.44 70.13 -1.49
C VAL A 2 48.13 69.58 -0.87
N ARG A 3 47.06 69.26 -1.62
CA ARG A 3 46.75 68.03 -2.42
C ARG A 3 46.28 66.82 -1.58
N HIS A 4 45.22 66.18 -2.11
CA HIS A 4 44.61 64.86 -1.82
C HIS A 4 43.47 64.81 -0.79
N ASP A 5 42.21 64.49 -1.12
CA ASP A 5 41.57 63.44 -1.97
C ASP A 5 40.90 62.38 -1.06
N LYS A 6 39.78 61.84 -1.55
CA LYS A 6 39.19 60.55 -1.17
C LYS A 6 38.50 60.44 0.20
N GLN A 7 37.17 60.57 0.20
CA GLN A 7 36.34 59.35 0.11
C GLN A 7 34.85 59.72 0.00
N ARG A 8 34.39 59.72 -1.26
CA ARG A 8 33.05 59.25 -1.59
C ARG A 8 32.91 57.82 -1.05
N ARG A 9 32.20 57.64 0.06
CA ARG A 9 31.52 56.37 0.36
C ARG A 9 30.10 56.57 -0.16
N ASN A 10 29.86 56.44 -1.47
CA ASN A 10 29.53 55.15 -2.08
C ASN A 10 28.86 54.22 -1.05
N THR A 11 27.64 54.58 -0.66
CA THR A 11 26.63 53.57 -0.34
C THR A 11 26.44 52.75 -1.62
N MET A 12 27.32 51.78 -1.81
CA MET A 12 27.10 50.70 -2.75
C MET A 12 25.76 50.10 -2.36
N GLN A 13 24.76 50.40 -3.20
CA GLN A 13 23.68 49.49 -3.48
C GLN A 13 24.34 48.12 -3.69
N CYS A 14 24.34 47.28 -2.64
CA CYS A 14 24.54 45.86 -2.81
C CYS A 14 23.25 45.35 -3.45
N GLN A 15 23.15 45.57 -4.76
CA GLN A 15 22.27 44.82 -5.63
C GLN A 15 22.69 43.36 -5.52
N THR A 16 21.97 42.61 -4.71
CA THR A 16 21.75 41.20 -5.00
C THR A 16 20.24 41.00 -5.08
N PRO A 17 19.64 40.96 -6.28
CA PRO A 17 18.30 40.44 -6.43
C PRO A 17 18.37 38.91 -6.48
N PHE A 18 19.03 38.26 -5.52
CA PHE A 18 18.79 36.84 -5.33
C PHE A 18 17.51 36.74 -4.52
N ARG A 19 16.39 36.55 -5.22
CA ARG A 19 15.09 36.29 -4.61
C ARG A 19 15.03 34.79 -4.28
N PRO A 20 15.35 34.34 -3.05
CA PRO A 20 15.14 32.93 -2.68
C PRO A 20 13.67 32.51 -2.85
N PHE A 21 12.77 33.49 -2.87
CA PHE A 21 11.34 33.39 -3.09
C PHE A 21 10.93 32.78 -4.45
N GLN A 22 11.61 33.10 -5.56
CA GLN A 22 11.26 32.49 -6.86
C GLN A 22 11.70 31.02 -6.95
N LEU A 23 12.76 30.66 -6.22
CA LEU A 23 13.28 29.30 -6.18
C LEU A 23 12.44 28.40 -5.26
N THR A 24 12.03 28.85 -4.07
CA THR A 24 11.23 28.00 -3.16
C THR A 24 9.77 27.89 -3.58
N PHE A 25 9.14 29.00 -3.99
CA PHE A 25 7.76 28.97 -4.52
C PHE A 25 7.73 28.26 -5.88
N GLY A 26 8.78 28.45 -6.69
CA GLY A 26 9.01 27.70 -7.93
C GLY A 26 9.19 26.20 -7.68
N PHE A 27 9.99 25.78 -6.70
CA PHE A 27 10.17 24.34 -6.37
C PHE A 27 8.94 23.70 -5.73
N ILE A 28 8.23 24.39 -4.82
CA ILE A 28 6.98 23.86 -4.25
C ILE A 28 5.91 23.74 -5.33
N LEU A 29 5.79 24.74 -6.21
CA LEU A 29 4.86 24.69 -7.35
C LEU A 29 5.30 23.62 -8.37
N LEU A 30 6.59 23.43 -8.61
CA LEU A 30 7.16 22.44 -9.53
C LEU A 30 7.11 21.01 -8.97
N ILE A 31 7.11 20.83 -7.64
CA ILE A 31 6.82 19.54 -7.00
C ILE A 31 5.31 19.29 -6.95
N LEU A 32 4.49 20.30 -6.65
CA LEU A 32 3.02 20.18 -6.71
C LEU A 32 2.54 19.88 -8.13
N THR A 33 3.10 20.54 -9.16
CA THR A 33 2.84 20.21 -10.56
C THR A 33 3.55 18.93 -10.95
N GLY A 34 4.79 18.66 -10.52
CA GLY A 34 5.48 17.39 -10.80
C GLY A 34 4.72 16.16 -10.30
N VAL A 35 4.11 16.25 -9.12
CA VAL A 35 3.22 15.21 -8.53
C VAL A 35 1.85 15.17 -9.22
N LEU A 36 1.36 16.30 -9.74
CA LEU A 36 0.16 16.33 -10.60
C LEU A 36 0.44 15.84 -12.04
N TRP A 37 1.69 15.85 -12.49
CA TRP A 37 2.11 15.43 -13.83
C TRP A 37 2.70 14.01 -13.85
N SER A 38 3.08 13.46 -12.69
CA SER A 38 3.43 12.05 -12.53
C SER A 38 2.20 11.17 -12.28
N GLN A 39 1.02 11.59 -12.74
CA GLN A 39 -0.09 10.66 -12.85
C GLN A 39 0.33 9.63 -13.90
N PRO A 40 0.40 8.32 -13.60
CA PRO A 40 0.24 7.35 -14.67
C PRO A 40 -1.08 7.73 -15.35
N ALA A 41 -1.07 7.84 -16.67
CA ALA A 41 -2.20 8.26 -17.49
C ALA A 41 -3.51 7.90 -16.80
N TYR A 42 -4.29 8.92 -16.43
CA TYR A 42 -5.60 8.81 -15.79
C TYR A 42 -6.44 7.85 -16.63
N ALA A 43 -6.39 6.56 -16.30
CA ALA A 43 -7.29 5.57 -16.82
C ALA A 43 -8.63 5.98 -16.22
N GLN A 44 -9.43 6.60 -17.08
CA GLN A 44 -10.78 7.05 -16.81
C GLN A 44 -11.47 6.09 -15.84
N ILE A 45 -11.89 6.62 -14.69
CA ILE A 45 -13.03 6.04 -13.98
C ILE A 45 -14.22 6.24 -14.93
N GLN A 46 -14.38 5.34 -15.90
CA GLN A 46 -15.69 5.07 -16.43
C GLN A 46 -16.40 4.26 -15.34
N SER A 47 -17.23 4.98 -14.57
CA SER A 47 -18.50 4.43 -14.10
C SER A 47 -19.36 4.10 -15.33
N GLY A 48 -18.89 3.14 -16.12
CA GLY A 48 -19.65 2.43 -17.12
C GLY A 48 -20.07 1.15 -16.44
N ASN A 49 -21.37 0.97 -16.28
CA ASN A 49 -21.99 -0.35 -16.22
C ASN A 49 -21.46 -1.17 -17.42
N ALA A 50 -20.35 -1.84 -17.23
CA ALA A 50 -19.90 -2.96 -18.03
C ALA A 50 -20.04 -4.17 -17.12
N SER A 51 -21.25 -4.71 -17.10
CA SER A 51 -21.49 -6.12 -16.88
C SER A 51 -20.70 -6.93 -17.91
N THR A 52 -19.37 -6.94 -17.79
CA THR A 52 -18.59 -8.09 -18.21
C THR A 52 -18.92 -9.12 -17.15
N ASP A 53 -19.74 -10.09 -17.52
CA ASP A 53 -19.99 -11.32 -16.79
C ASP A 53 -18.63 -11.98 -16.52
N THR A 54 -17.93 -11.49 -15.50
CA THR A 54 -16.74 -12.12 -14.95
C THR A 54 -17.33 -13.30 -14.22
N GLN A 55 -17.44 -14.41 -14.93
CA GLN A 55 -17.88 -15.68 -14.37
C GLN A 55 -16.89 -16.02 -13.25
N LEU A 56 -17.24 -15.59 -12.04
CA LEU A 56 -16.45 -15.82 -10.85
C LEU A 56 -16.29 -17.32 -10.76
N THR A 57 -15.04 -17.79 -10.75
CA THR A 57 -14.74 -19.21 -10.61
C THR A 57 -15.36 -19.78 -9.34
N HIS A 58 -15.64 -18.91 -8.37
CA HIS A 58 -16.47 -19.19 -7.21
C HIS A 58 -17.01 -17.94 -6.53
N SER A 59 -18.06 -18.11 -5.75
CA SER A 59 -18.77 -17.03 -5.07
C SER A 59 -18.41 -16.89 -3.58
N THR A 60 -17.62 -17.81 -3.01
CA THR A 60 -17.38 -17.90 -1.56
C THR A 60 -15.89 -17.90 -1.22
N CYS A 61 -15.47 -17.08 -0.26
CA CYS A 61 -14.07 -16.94 0.12
C CYS A 61 -13.48 -18.25 0.71
N PRO A 62 -12.35 -18.78 0.17
CA PRO A 62 -11.71 -20.00 0.69
C PRO A 62 -11.09 -19.83 2.09
N VAL A 63 -10.79 -18.58 2.47
CA VAL A 63 -10.12 -18.26 3.75
C VAL A 63 -11.13 -17.98 4.86
N THR A 64 -12.25 -17.34 4.51
CA THR A 64 -13.37 -17.09 5.43
C THR A 64 -14.63 -17.72 4.82
N VAL A 65 -14.91 -18.96 5.22
CA VAL A 65 -16.05 -19.72 4.71
C VAL A 65 -17.35 -18.99 5.04
N GLY A 66 -18.21 -18.79 4.04
CA GLY A 66 -19.51 -18.12 4.19
C GLY A 66 -19.55 -16.64 3.81
N GLU A 67 -18.40 -16.02 3.50
CA GLU A 67 -18.36 -14.66 2.97
C GLU A 67 -18.26 -14.63 1.44
N THR A 68 -18.96 -13.69 0.83
CA THR A 68 -18.93 -13.47 -0.62
C THR A 68 -17.59 -12.89 -1.07
N VAL A 69 -17.16 -13.22 -2.28
CA VAL A 69 -15.90 -12.74 -2.85
C VAL A 69 -16.00 -11.31 -3.39
N ASP A 70 -14.90 -10.56 -3.29
CA ASP A 70 -14.71 -9.28 -3.98
C ASP A 70 -14.00 -9.55 -5.32
N PRO A 71 -14.60 -9.19 -6.48
CA PRO A 71 -13.97 -9.34 -7.80
C PRO A 71 -12.61 -8.64 -7.93
N GLY A 72 -12.34 -7.63 -7.11
CA GLY A 72 -11.05 -6.92 -7.05
C GLY A 72 -9.95 -7.67 -6.28
N GLN A 73 -10.29 -8.70 -5.51
CA GLN A 73 -9.36 -9.41 -4.63
C GLN A 73 -9.14 -10.83 -5.13
N TRP A 74 -8.14 -11.02 -6.00
CA TRP A 74 -7.83 -12.34 -6.59
C TRP A 74 -6.33 -12.63 -6.68
N ILE A 75 -6.01 -13.92 -6.83
CA ILE A 75 -4.70 -14.44 -7.21
C ILE A 75 -4.84 -15.60 -8.20
N ASP A 76 -3.90 -15.74 -9.12
CA ASP A 76 -3.80 -16.93 -9.96
C ASP A 76 -2.95 -17.99 -9.24
N TYR A 77 -3.55 -19.13 -8.89
CA TYR A 77 -2.91 -20.25 -8.23
C TYR A 77 -3.11 -21.53 -9.05
N LYS A 78 -2.01 -22.17 -9.46
CA LYS A 78 -2.01 -23.38 -10.32
C LYS A 78 -2.85 -23.22 -11.61
N GLY A 79 -2.80 -22.05 -12.22
CA GLY A 79 -3.53 -21.75 -13.45
C GLY A 79 -5.00 -21.41 -13.27
N GLN A 80 -5.49 -21.34 -12.02
CA GLN A 80 -6.87 -20.99 -11.71
C GLN A 80 -6.92 -19.67 -10.91
N ARG A 81 -7.87 -18.80 -11.26
CA ARG A 81 -8.10 -17.56 -10.53
C ARG A 81 -8.93 -17.82 -9.28
N VAL A 82 -8.34 -17.53 -8.13
CA VAL A 82 -8.98 -17.65 -6.82
C VAL A 82 -9.33 -16.24 -6.32
N TYR A 83 -10.62 -16.01 -6.10
CA TYR A 83 -11.14 -14.77 -5.52
C TYR A 83 -11.23 -14.84 -3.99
N PHE A 84 -11.25 -13.69 -3.31
CA PHE A 84 -11.31 -13.57 -1.86
C PHE A 84 -12.26 -12.44 -1.44
N CYS A 85 -12.78 -12.49 -0.22
CA CYS A 85 -13.63 -11.42 0.32
C CYS A 85 -12.86 -10.12 0.64
N CYS A 86 -11.55 -10.21 0.91
CA CYS A 86 -10.72 -9.06 1.26
C CYS A 86 -9.23 -9.33 1.01
N GLY A 87 -8.42 -8.25 1.02
CA GLY A 87 -6.96 -8.33 0.85
C GLY A 87 -6.26 -9.08 1.98
N THR A 88 -6.84 -9.13 3.18
CA THR A 88 -6.31 -9.94 4.28
C THR A 88 -6.41 -11.44 3.97
N CYS A 89 -7.52 -11.88 3.37
CA CYS A 89 -7.72 -13.26 2.96
C CYS A 89 -6.78 -13.64 1.81
N LYS A 90 -6.65 -12.77 0.81
CA LYS A 90 -5.65 -12.91 -0.26
C LYS A 90 -4.23 -13.12 0.30
N ARG A 91 -3.79 -12.26 1.21
CA ARG A 91 -2.46 -12.39 1.86
C ARG A 91 -2.28 -13.65 2.69
N LYS A 92 -3.32 -14.10 3.39
CA LYS A 92 -3.29 -15.36 4.15
C LYS A 92 -3.10 -16.55 3.22
N PHE A 93 -3.81 -16.54 2.09
CA PHE A 93 -3.69 -17.56 1.06
C PHE A 93 -2.30 -17.55 0.39
N GLU A 94 -1.77 -16.38 0.02
CA GLU A 94 -0.40 -16.23 -0.52
C GLU A 94 0.67 -16.78 0.43
N ARG A 95 0.49 -16.60 1.74
CA ARG A 95 1.46 -17.02 2.76
C ARG A 95 1.43 -18.53 3.02
N ASN A 96 0.25 -19.14 3.01
CA ASN A 96 0.09 -20.57 3.22
C ASN A 96 -1.11 -21.10 2.40
N PRO A 97 -0.92 -21.36 1.10
CA PRO A 97 -2.02 -21.79 0.23
C PRO A 97 -2.51 -23.20 0.60
N HIS A 98 -1.60 -24.07 1.07
CA HIS A 98 -1.92 -25.45 1.47
C HIS A 98 -2.98 -25.54 2.57
N ALA A 99 -3.02 -24.58 3.50
CA ALA A 99 -4.00 -24.53 4.58
C ALA A 99 -5.45 -24.31 4.11
N TYR A 100 -5.65 -23.80 2.88
CA TYR A 100 -6.96 -23.42 2.37
C TYR A 100 -7.38 -24.19 1.12
N LEU A 101 -6.59 -25.18 0.68
CA LEU A 101 -6.90 -25.96 -0.53
C LEU A 101 -8.20 -26.76 -0.39
N ALA A 102 -8.52 -27.24 0.82
CA ALA A 102 -9.78 -27.93 1.10
C ALA A 102 -11.02 -27.05 0.90
N ASN A 103 -10.85 -25.72 0.97
CA ASN A 103 -11.92 -24.75 0.81
C ASN A 103 -11.92 -24.13 -0.61
N LEU A 104 -10.99 -24.54 -1.48
CA LEU A 104 -11.09 -24.17 -2.88
C LEU A 104 -12.26 -24.94 -3.49
N PRO A 105 -13.08 -24.27 -4.30
CA PRO A 105 -14.11 -24.95 -5.08
C PRO A 105 -13.41 -25.99 -5.93
N THR A 106 -13.80 -27.24 -5.74
CA THR A 106 -13.25 -28.37 -6.47
C THR A 106 -13.41 -28.09 -7.96
N LEU A 107 -12.27 -28.07 -8.66
CA LEU A 107 -12.11 -27.78 -10.08
C LEU A 107 -13.33 -28.23 -10.89
N ALA A 108 -13.99 -27.27 -11.54
CA ALA A 108 -14.89 -27.56 -12.64
C ALA A 108 -14.07 -28.31 -13.69
N THR A 109 -14.24 -29.63 -13.72
CA THR A 109 -13.93 -30.48 -14.86
C THR A 109 -14.88 -30.07 -15.97
N ALA A 110 -14.47 -29.06 -16.75
CA ALA A 110 -15.07 -28.74 -18.03
C ALA A 110 -14.07 -29.11 -19.11
N THR A 111 -13.99 -30.41 -19.40
CA THR A 111 -13.79 -30.84 -20.78
C THR A 111 -14.82 -30.11 -21.63
N VAL A 112 -14.32 -29.40 -22.63
CA VAL A 112 -15.11 -28.73 -23.66
C VAL A 112 -15.78 -29.82 -24.49
N ASP A 113 -17.01 -30.20 -24.14
CA ASP A 113 -17.89 -30.94 -25.03
C ASP A 113 -18.76 -29.95 -25.79
N ASN A 114 -18.46 -29.77 -27.08
CA ASN A 114 -19.44 -29.55 -28.15
C ASN A 114 -18.74 -29.49 -29.51
N SER A 115 -18.84 -30.56 -30.31
CA SER A 115 -19.56 -30.54 -31.59
C SER A 115 -19.24 -31.78 -32.44
N ALA A 116 -20.30 -32.27 -33.08
CA ALA A 116 -20.43 -33.46 -33.91
C ALA A 116 -19.46 -33.55 -35.11
N GLN A 117 -19.15 -34.76 -35.57
CA GLN A 117 -19.75 -35.37 -36.78
C GLN A 117 -19.01 -36.67 -37.21
N SER A 118 -19.79 -37.71 -37.52
CA SER A 118 -19.56 -38.81 -38.48
C SER A 118 -18.36 -39.76 -38.30
N HIS A 119 -18.64 -41.02 -38.00
CA HIS A 119 -18.50 -42.07 -39.03
C HIS A 119 -19.30 -43.33 -38.67
N VAL A 120 -20.05 -43.80 -39.66
CA VAL A 120 -20.79 -45.06 -39.70
C VAL A 120 -19.81 -46.19 -40.01
N HIS A 121 -19.87 -47.29 -39.25
CA HIS A 121 -19.89 -48.63 -39.84
C HIS A 121 -20.52 -49.64 -38.88
N ASN A 122 -21.30 -50.52 -39.51
CA ASN A 122 -22.24 -51.48 -38.97
C ASN A 122 -21.59 -52.86 -38.72
N ASP A 123 -22.24 -53.60 -37.84
CA ASP A 123 -22.34 -55.07 -37.71
C ASP A 123 -21.09 -55.85 -37.26
N ASP A 124 -21.15 -56.44 -36.05
CA ASP A 124 -21.30 -57.89 -35.88
C ASP A 124 -21.41 -58.28 -34.40
N GLU A 125 -22.22 -59.31 -34.18
CA GLU A 125 -22.66 -59.90 -32.92
C GLU A 125 -21.47 -60.40 -32.06
N HIS A 126 -21.63 -60.39 -30.72
CA HIS A 126 -21.50 -61.59 -29.89
C HIS A 126 -21.82 -61.31 -28.41
N GLU A 127 -22.82 -62.05 -27.95
CA GLU A 127 -23.27 -62.31 -26.60
C GLU A 127 -22.13 -62.86 -25.71
N HIS A 128 -22.07 -62.46 -24.43
CA HIS A 128 -21.87 -63.39 -23.31
C HIS A 128 -22.23 -62.77 -21.95
N THR A 129 -23.25 -63.39 -21.38
CA THR A 129 -23.65 -63.47 -19.97
C THR A 129 -22.50 -63.75 -19.00
N SER A 130 -22.49 -63.10 -17.83
CA SER A 130 -22.58 -63.81 -16.54
C SER A 130 -22.64 -62.85 -15.34
N SER A 131 -23.65 -63.13 -14.53
CA SER A 131 -24.05 -62.63 -13.22
C SER A 131 -23.06 -62.91 -12.07
N ILE A 132 -23.24 -62.16 -10.96
CA ILE A 132 -23.10 -62.50 -9.51
C ILE A 132 -22.37 -61.34 -8.79
N THR A 133 -22.71 -60.81 -7.61
CA THR A 133 -23.88 -60.78 -6.71
C THR A 133 -23.57 -59.66 -5.70
N SER A 134 -24.60 -59.01 -5.17
CA SER A 134 -24.53 -58.01 -4.10
C SER A 134 -23.76 -58.45 -2.87
N GLN A 135 -23.14 -57.51 -2.14
CA GLN A 135 -23.34 -57.49 -0.69
C GLN A 135 -23.07 -56.11 -0.07
N HIS A 136 -24.04 -55.75 0.76
CA HIS A 136 -24.16 -54.59 1.65
C HIS A 136 -23.16 -54.72 2.82
N ASN A 137 -22.51 -53.63 3.23
CA ASN A 137 -22.35 -53.23 4.64
C ASN A 137 -21.54 -51.92 4.80
N SER A 138 -22.19 -50.90 5.34
CA SER A 138 -21.61 -50.01 6.37
C SER A 138 -21.76 -50.73 7.72
N PRO A 139 -21.05 -50.41 8.83
CA PRO A 139 -20.44 -49.14 9.26
C PRO A 139 -18.92 -49.29 9.48
N GLU A 140 -18.12 -48.28 9.81
CA GLU A 140 -17.82 -47.91 11.19
C GLU A 140 -16.69 -46.87 11.19
N TYR A 141 -16.83 -45.86 12.04
CA TYR A 141 -15.85 -44.83 12.33
C TYR A 141 -14.71 -45.45 13.14
N SER A 142 -13.51 -45.57 12.54
CA SER A 142 -12.29 -45.92 13.26
C SER A 142 -11.30 -44.77 13.20
N GLU A 143 -11.22 -44.07 14.31
CA GLU A 143 -10.07 -43.28 14.75
C GLU A 143 -8.80 -44.14 14.65
N ASN A 144 -7.82 -43.71 13.86
CA ASN A 144 -6.48 -44.29 13.84
C ASN A 144 -5.45 -43.17 13.81
N THR A 145 -4.93 -42.90 15.01
CA THR A 145 -3.61 -42.36 15.27
C THR A 145 -2.57 -43.24 14.57
N HIS A 146 -1.88 -42.69 13.57
CA HIS A 146 -0.64 -43.29 13.09
C HIS A 146 0.48 -42.27 13.14
N ASP A 147 1.30 -42.43 14.18
CA ASP A 147 2.68 -41.96 14.23
C ASP A 147 3.44 -42.53 13.02
N HIS A 148 3.94 -41.64 12.16
CA HIS A 148 5.02 -41.94 11.23
C HIS A 148 6.13 -40.90 11.39
N ASP A 149 7.06 -41.30 12.24
CA ASP A 149 8.43 -40.84 12.30
C ASP A 149 9.12 -41.12 10.97
N HIS A 150 9.51 -40.08 10.22
CA HIS A 150 10.52 -40.19 9.17
C HIS A 150 11.36 -38.91 9.12
N SER A 151 12.51 -39.05 9.78
CA SER A 151 13.69 -38.21 9.64
C SER A 151 14.40 -38.41 8.30
N ALA A 152 15.17 -37.39 7.92
CA ALA A 152 16.24 -37.33 6.91
C ALA A 152 15.83 -37.01 5.46
N HIS A 153 16.12 -35.78 5.03
CA HIS A 153 17.38 -35.52 4.31
C HIS A 153 17.82 -34.07 4.50
N GLU A 154 19.01 -33.92 5.08
CA GLU A 154 19.75 -32.68 5.25
C GLU A 154 20.26 -32.18 3.90
N HIS A 155 19.89 -30.94 3.54
CA HIS A 155 20.75 -30.08 2.74
C HIS A 155 21.29 -28.99 3.68
N HIS A 156 22.56 -29.16 4.02
CA HIS A 156 23.36 -28.13 4.68
C HIS A 156 23.46 -26.89 3.79
N GLU A 157 23.20 -25.74 4.42
CA GLU A 157 24.01 -24.51 4.40
C GLU A 157 23.16 -23.23 4.24
N SER A 158 23.29 -22.33 5.25
CA SER A 158 22.60 -21.03 5.48
C SER A 158 21.35 -20.97 6.39
N GLN A 159 21.19 -21.89 7.36
CA GLN A 159 20.06 -21.88 8.31
C GLN A 159 20.15 -20.89 9.49
N GLU A 160 21.29 -20.23 9.74
CA GLU A 160 21.40 -19.33 10.91
C GLU A 160 20.74 -17.95 10.69
N ASN A 161 20.71 -17.45 9.44
CA ASN A 161 20.19 -16.11 9.15
C ASN A 161 18.67 -16.07 8.90
N ARG A 162 18.04 -17.22 8.57
CA ARG A 162 16.59 -17.26 8.27
C ARG A 162 15.72 -17.11 9.52
N SER A 163 16.17 -17.54 10.71
CA SER A 163 15.36 -17.44 11.93
C SER A 163 15.24 -16.01 12.46
N GLY A 164 16.33 -15.23 12.39
CA GLY A 164 16.34 -13.83 12.82
C GLY A 164 15.54 -12.94 11.88
N VAL A 165 15.78 -13.05 10.57
CA VAL A 165 15.10 -12.23 9.56
C VAL A 165 13.60 -12.55 9.48
N SER A 166 13.19 -13.82 9.56
CA SER A 166 11.75 -14.18 9.57
C SER A 166 11.02 -13.71 10.83
N LYS A 167 11.66 -13.81 12.02
CA LYS A 167 11.13 -13.22 13.26
C LYS A 167 11.03 -11.70 13.17
N LEU A 168 12.04 -11.05 12.57
CA LEU A 168 12.04 -9.61 12.33
C LEU A 168 10.90 -9.20 11.39
N ILE A 169 10.70 -9.90 10.27
CA ILE A 169 9.59 -9.66 9.33
C ILE A 169 8.22 -9.87 10.00
N ALA A 170 8.08 -10.92 10.82
CA ALA A 170 6.85 -11.18 11.57
C ALA A 170 6.57 -10.10 12.63
N TRP A 171 7.62 -9.60 13.29
CA TRP A 171 7.53 -8.49 14.24
C TRP A 171 7.21 -7.16 13.54
N LEU A 172 7.90 -6.84 12.44
CA LEU A 172 7.63 -5.67 11.62
C LEU A 172 6.21 -5.68 11.03
N GLY A 173 5.69 -6.85 10.65
CA GLY A 173 4.30 -6.97 10.20
C GLY A 173 3.29 -6.59 11.28
N LYS A 174 3.59 -6.88 12.56
CA LYS A 174 2.75 -6.46 13.71
C LYS A 174 2.98 -5.00 14.11
N PHE A 175 4.17 -4.48 13.88
CA PHE A 175 4.52 -3.09 14.15
C PHE A 175 4.10 -2.13 13.02
N HIS A 176 3.84 -2.64 11.82
CA HIS A 176 3.50 -1.85 10.63
C HIS A 176 2.32 -0.88 10.87
N PRO A 177 1.19 -1.29 11.50
CA PRO A 177 0.14 -0.35 11.84
C PRO A 177 0.63 0.76 12.79
N ALA A 178 1.40 0.43 13.83
CA ALA A 178 1.91 1.43 14.76
C ALA A 178 2.91 2.39 14.09
N SER A 179 3.81 1.88 13.25
CA SER A 179 4.82 2.69 12.57
C SER A 179 4.22 3.70 11.62
N VAL A 180 3.10 3.37 10.93
CA VAL A 180 2.46 4.28 9.99
C VAL A 180 1.42 5.20 10.64
N HIS A 181 0.65 4.72 11.63
CA HIS A 181 -0.40 5.53 12.25
C HIS A 181 0.16 6.61 13.18
N PHE A 182 1.31 6.37 13.82
CA PHE A 182 1.92 7.36 14.71
C PHE A 182 2.32 8.66 13.98
N PRO A 183 3.07 8.64 12.87
CA PRO A 183 3.34 9.83 12.06
C PRO A 183 2.10 10.48 11.48
N ILE A 184 1.12 9.67 11.04
CA ILE A 184 -0.16 10.17 10.51
C ILE A 184 -0.86 11.03 11.57
N ALA A 185 -1.02 10.50 12.78
CA ALA A 185 -1.66 11.21 13.88
C ALA A 185 -0.90 12.49 14.26
N LEU A 186 0.44 12.45 14.28
CA LEU A 186 1.25 13.63 14.61
C LEU A 186 1.19 14.71 13.54
N LEU A 187 1.25 14.37 12.24
CA LEU A 187 1.18 15.38 11.18
C LEU A 187 -0.21 16.02 11.09
N ILE A 188 -1.29 15.22 11.23
CA ILE A 188 -2.65 15.76 11.32
C ILE A 188 -2.80 16.61 12.59
N GLY A 189 -2.30 16.13 13.73
CA GLY A 189 -2.29 16.88 14.99
C GLY A 189 -1.53 18.20 14.89
N ALA A 190 -0.40 18.22 14.17
CA ALA A 190 0.35 19.44 13.89
C ALA A 190 -0.46 20.44 13.05
N ALA A 191 -1.17 19.98 12.02
CA ALA A 191 -2.04 20.84 11.22
C ALA A 191 -3.20 21.42 12.04
N VAL A 192 -3.80 20.61 12.92
CA VAL A 192 -4.85 21.08 13.86
C VAL A 192 -4.28 22.10 14.85
N ALA A 193 -3.11 21.82 15.43
CA ALA A 193 -2.45 22.77 16.34
C ALA A 193 -2.10 24.08 15.62
N GLU A 194 -1.57 24.04 14.40
CA GLU A 194 -1.27 25.23 13.61
C GLU A 194 -2.55 26.01 13.25
N PHE A 195 -3.65 25.33 12.94
CA PHE A 195 -4.95 25.96 12.72
C PHE A 195 -5.46 26.66 13.98
N LEU A 196 -5.37 26.00 15.15
CA LEU A 196 -5.72 26.58 16.43
C LEU A 196 -4.80 27.75 16.80
N LEU A 197 -3.52 27.70 16.43
CA LEU A 197 -2.58 28.82 16.60
C LEU A 197 -3.02 30.04 15.79
N ILE A 198 -3.50 29.86 14.55
CA ILE A 198 -3.98 30.95 13.70
C ILE A 198 -5.17 31.66 14.35
N ILE A 199 -6.11 30.89 14.91
CA ILE A 199 -7.34 31.41 15.54
C ILE A 199 -7.05 32.01 16.91
N THR A 200 -6.40 31.25 17.80
CA THR A 200 -6.27 31.62 19.21
C THR A 200 -5.03 32.45 19.51
N ARG A 201 -4.04 32.46 18.62
CA ARG A 201 -2.74 33.14 18.77
C ARG A 201 -1.96 32.74 20.04
N ARG A 202 -2.29 31.60 20.66
CA ARG A 202 -1.61 31.13 21.89
C ARG A 202 -0.32 30.38 21.58
N SER A 203 0.75 30.71 22.29
CA SER A 203 2.08 30.07 22.15
C SER A 203 2.08 28.57 22.47
N LEU A 204 1.11 28.08 23.24
CA LEU A 204 0.94 26.65 23.51
C LEU A 204 0.78 25.85 22.21
N PHE A 205 -0.04 26.34 21.27
CA PHE A 205 -0.28 25.65 20.01
C PHE A 205 0.93 25.71 19.08
N ASP A 206 1.74 26.78 19.15
CA ASP A 206 3.02 26.85 18.45
C ASP A 206 4.00 25.79 18.97
N ALA A 207 4.12 25.63 20.30
CA ALA A 207 4.96 24.59 20.88
C ALA A 207 4.47 23.18 20.53
N ALA A 208 3.15 22.94 20.60
CA ALA A 208 2.54 21.66 20.25
C ALA A 208 2.75 21.32 18.77
N ALA A 209 2.49 22.26 17.85
CA ALA A 209 2.70 22.06 16.42
C ALA A 209 4.16 21.69 16.12
N ARG A 210 5.13 22.38 16.71
CA ARG A 210 6.56 22.08 16.52
C ARG A 210 6.92 20.69 17.01
N PHE A 211 6.46 20.30 18.19
CA PHE A 211 6.70 18.97 18.74
C PHE A 211 6.15 17.90 17.78
N CYS A 212 4.88 18.05 17.37
CA CYS A 212 4.24 17.13 16.45
C CYS A 212 4.93 17.07 15.08
N VAL A 213 5.37 18.20 14.52
CA VAL A 213 6.10 18.24 13.25
C VAL A 213 7.42 17.48 13.34
N TRP A 214 8.20 17.69 14.40
CA TRP A 214 9.50 17.02 14.55
C TRP A 214 9.35 15.50 14.59
N PHE A 215 8.54 14.99 15.50
CA PHE A 215 8.35 13.55 15.65
C PHE A 215 7.56 12.96 14.47
N GLY A 216 6.57 13.68 13.94
CA GLY A 216 5.78 13.28 12.78
C GLY A 216 6.63 13.15 11.52
N CYS A 217 7.48 14.12 11.22
CA CYS A 217 8.36 14.06 10.05
C CYS A 217 9.43 12.97 10.16
N ILE A 218 10.07 12.83 11.33
CA ILE A 218 11.06 11.75 11.56
C ILE A 218 10.39 10.38 11.39
N GLY A 219 9.22 10.19 12.00
CA GLY A 219 8.47 8.95 11.89
C GLY A 219 7.95 8.68 10.46
N ALA A 220 7.58 9.72 9.70
CA ALA A 220 7.17 9.59 8.30
C ALA A 220 8.34 9.11 7.42
N LEU A 221 9.54 9.64 7.63
CA LEU A 221 10.75 9.16 6.93
C LEU A 221 11.03 7.69 7.25
N GLY A 222 10.89 7.29 8.52
CA GLY A 222 10.98 5.89 8.92
C GLY A 222 9.93 5.01 8.24
N SER A 223 8.69 5.48 8.17
CA SER A 223 7.56 4.76 7.55
C SER A 223 7.76 4.56 6.05
N VAL A 224 8.18 5.60 5.32
CA VAL A 224 8.45 5.50 3.88
C VAL A 224 9.61 4.52 3.62
N THR A 225 10.68 4.64 4.40
CA THR A 225 11.85 3.75 4.31
C THR A 225 11.43 2.29 4.51
N LEU A 226 10.70 2.01 5.60
CA LEU A 226 10.17 0.68 5.90
C LEU A 226 9.19 0.18 4.82
N GLY A 227 8.36 1.07 4.28
CA GLY A 227 7.44 0.75 3.20
C GLY A 227 8.15 0.18 1.97
N TRP A 228 9.23 0.83 1.51
CA TRP A 228 10.03 0.33 0.38
C TRP A 228 10.76 -0.99 0.69
N PHE A 229 11.26 -1.15 1.92
CA PHE A 229 11.89 -2.41 2.31
C PHE A 229 10.90 -3.58 2.37
N LEU A 230 9.66 -3.34 2.79
CA LEU A 230 8.63 -4.38 2.93
C LEU A 230 7.91 -4.69 1.62
N ALA A 231 7.66 -3.69 0.77
CA ALA A 231 6.97 -3.85 -0.51
C ALA A 231 7.90 -4.34 -1.64
N GLY A 232 9.22 -4.20 -1.47
CA GLY A 232 10.20 -4.44 -2.52
C GLY A 232 10.30 -3.27 -3.49
N VAL A 233 11.41 -3.22 -4.25
CA VAL A 233 11.67 -2.15 -5.21
C VAL A 233 10.98 -2.48 -6.54
N GLN A 234 9.69 -2.16 -6.61
CA GLN A 234 8.87 -2.26 -7.82
C GLN A 234 8.48 -0.84 -8.24
N LEU A 235 8.49 -0.56 -9.55
CA LEU A 235 8.16 0.78 -10.08
C LEU A 235 6.71 0.89 -10.53
N ASN A 236 6.12 -0.22 -10.97
CA ASN A 236 4.74 -0.29 -11.44
C ASN A 236 4.12 -1.62 -10.98
N ASP A 237 3.01 -1.55 -10.24
CA ASP A 237 2.23 -2.72 -9.85
C ASP A 237 1.02 -2.86 -10.78
N SER A 238 0.48 -4.07 -10.90
CA SER A 238 -0.73 -4.32 -11.69
C SER A 238 -1.98 -3.66 -11.09
N ASP A 239 -2.01 -3.49 -9.76
CA ASP A 239 -3.06 -2.76 -9.06
C ASP A 239 -2.70 -1.27 -8.96
N TRP A 240 -3.57 -0.43 -9.51
CA TRP A 240 -3.41 1.03 -9.48
C TRP A 240 -3.45 1.56 -8.04
N ILE A 241 -4.20 0.94 -7.13
CA ILE A 241 -4.31 1.37 -5.73
C ILE A 241 -2.94 1.25 -5.05
N MET A 242 -2.24 0.13 -5.27
CA MET A 242 -0.90 -0.10 -4.71
C MET A 242 0.12 0.88 -5.29
N THR A 243 0.09 1.06 -6.62
CA THR A 243 0.99 1.99 -7.31
C THR A 243 0.79 3.42 -6.79
N THR A 244 -0.46 3.89 -6.66
CA THR A 244 -0.77 5.22 -6.12
C THR A 244 -0.37 5.34 -4.66
N HIS A 245 -0.67 4.37 -3.80
CA HIS A 245 -0.28 4.38 -2.39
C HIS A 245 1.23 4.50 -2.21
N ARG A 246 2.02 3.78 -3.03
CA ARG A 246 3.48 3.82 -2.99
C ARG A 246 4.04 5.19 -3.39
N TRP A 247 3.63 5.72 -4.54
CA TRP A 247 4.13 7.00 -5.04
C TRP A 247 3.63 8.19 -4.22
N LEU A 248 2.41 8.12 -3.69
CA LEU A 248 1.90 9.13 -2.78
C LEU A 248 2.66 9.09 -1.44
N GLY A 249 2.97 7.90 -0.93
CA GLY A 249 3.82 7.71 0.25
C GLY A 249 5.21 8.33 0.09
N THR A 250 5.88 8.15 -1.06
CA THR A 250 7.19 8.78 -1.30
C THR A 250 7.13 10.28 -1.41
N ALA A 251 6.11 10.81 -2.08
CA ALA A 251 5.89 12.26 -2.15
C ALA A 251 5.70 12.85 -0.74
N ILE A 252 4.95 12.18 0.14
CA ILE A 252 4.80 12.57 1.55
C ILE A 252 6.13 12.56 2.28
N GLY A 253 6.99 11.55 2.06
CA GLY A 253 8.32 11.50 2.65
C GLY A 253 9.19 12.70 2.27
N LEU A 254 9.17 13.10 1.00
CA LEU A 254 9.88 14.29 0.51
C LEU A 254 9.28 15.58 1.08
N LEU A 255 7.95 15.68 1.11
CA LEU A 255 7.26 16.81 1.70
C LEU A 255 7.52 16.94 3.20
N ALA A 256 7.67 15.83 3.93
CA ALA A 256 8.00 15.84 5.36
C ALA A 256 9.35 16.52 5.63
N VAL A 257 10.36 16.32 4.78
CA VAL A 257 11.64 17.05 4.85
C VAL A 257 11.42 18.53 4.63
N PHE A 258 10.57 18.91 3.67
CA PHE A 258 10.26 20.30 3.40
C PHE A 258 9.49 20.97 4.54
N VAL A 259 8.51 20.27 5.14
CA VAL A 259 7.77 20.73 6.33
C VAL A 259 8.75 20.97 7.47
N LEU A 260 9.66 20.03 7.75
CA LEU A 260 10.64 20.17 8.83
C LEU A 260 11.60 21.34 8.58
N THR A 261 12.09 21.48 7.35
CA THR A 261 13.00 22.56 6.95
C THR A 261 12.33 23.92 7.04
N SER A 262 11.14 24.06 6.45
CA SER A 262 10.37 25.31 6.50
C SER A 262 9.92 25.67 7.92
N CYS A 263 9.55 24.68 8.74
CA CYS A 263 9.26 24.88 10.17
C CYS A 263 10.50 25.45 10.88
N HIS A 264 11.66 24.80 10.75
CA HIS A 264 12.91 25.26 11.36
C HIS A 264 13.28 26.68 10.92
N LEU A 265 13.17 27.00 9.63
CA LEU A 265 13.48 28.33 9.09
C LEU A 265 12.46 29.39 9.53
N SER A 266 11.18 29.04 9.71
CA SER A 266 10.14 29.97 10.17
C SER A 266 10.30 30.43 11.62
N HIS A 267 11.08 29.68 12.40
CA HIS A 267 11.44 30.01 13.78
C HIS A 267 12.77 30.75 13.91
N ARG A 268 13.57 30.84 12.84
CA ARG A 268 14.76 31.70 12.81
C ARG A 268 14.31 33.16 12.79
N VAL A 269 14.91 33.99 13.65
CA VAL A 269 14.71 35.43 13.62
C VAL A 269 15.41 36.00 12.39
N GLY A 270 14.67 36.63 11.48
CA GLY A 270 15.23 37.19 10.26
C GLY A 270 14.19 37.93 9.42
N ILE A 271 14.66 38.70 8.45
CA ILE A 271 13.83 39.57 7.57
C ILE A 271 12.73 38.76 6.83
N TYR A 272 13.01 37.48 6.55
CA TYR A 272 12.12 36.59 5.81
C TYR A 272 11.22 35.70 6.68
N GLN A 273 11.13 35.94 7.99
CA GLN A 273 10.41 35.07 8.93
C GLN A 273 8.93 34.84 8.54
N ASN A 274 8.22 35.90 8.15
CA ASN A 274 6.81 35.79 7.77
C ASN A 274 6.59 34.95 6.51
N GLN A 275 7.51 35.02 5.55
CA GLN A 275 7.44 34.22 4.32
C GLN A 275 7.63 32.73 4.62
N TRP A 276 8.61 32.39 5.45
CA TRP A 276 8.83 31.01 5.89
C TRP A 276 7.67 30.46 6.72
N ARG A 277 7.03 31.30 7.56
CA ARG A 277 5.79 30.92 8.28
C ARG A 277 4.65 30.57 7.33
N ILE A 278 4.43 31.36 6.28
CA ILE A 278 3.40 31.08 5.27
C ILE A 278 3.73 29.80 4.49
N ALA A 279 4.97 29.64 4.04
CA ALA A 279 5.42 28.44 3.32
C ALA A 279 5.22 27.18 4.18
N TYR A 280 5.68 27.21 5.44
CA TYR A 280 5.49 26.12 6.40
C TYR A 280 4.01 25.72 6.54
N ARG A 281 3.11 26.70 6.72
CA ARG A 281 1.67 26.44 6.85
C ARG A 281 1.09 25.76 5.60
N ILE A 282 1.39 26.32 4.43
CA ILE A 282 0.89 25.77 3.16
C ILE A 282 1.35 24.32 3.00
N VAL A 283 2.65 24.06 3.17
CA VAL A 283 3.18 22.70 3.00
C VAL A 283 2.63 21.75 4.07
N LEU A 284 2.50 22.19 5.32
CA LEU A 284 1.94 21.36 6.39
C LEU A 284 0.49 20.93 6.09
N PHE A 285 -0.37 21.86 5.68
CA PHE A 285 -1.77 21.53 5.37
C PHE A 285 -1.89 20.63 4.15
N VAL A 286 -1.13 20.91 3.09
CA VAL A 286 -1.06 20.05 1.89
C VAL A 286 -0.59 18.65 2.27
N THR A 287 0.52 18.54 3.02
CA THR A 287 1.08 17.25 3.45
C THR A 287 0.07 16.48 4.30
N SER A 288 -0.63 17.15 5.23
CA SER A 288 -1.61 16.51 6.09
C SER A 288 -2.81 15.97 5.31
N ALA A 289 -3.28 16.70 4.29
CA ALA A 289 -4.32 16.21 3.39
C ALA A 289 -3.85 15.00 2.59
N MET A 290 -2.64 15.05 2.02
CA MET A 290 -2.05 13.92 1.29
C MET A 290 -1.86 12.69 2.19
N VAL A 291 -1.43 12.89 3.44
CA VAL A 291 -1.30 11.83 4.44
C VAL A 291 -2.65 11.18 4.74
N ALA A 292 -3.73 11.95 4.88
CA ALA A 292 -5.07 11.41 5.10
C ALA A 292 -5.54 10.57 3.88
N ILE A 293 -5.33 11.07 2.67
CA ILE A 293 -5.65 10.35 1.42
C ILE A 293 -4.83 9.06 1.33
N ASN A 294 -3.53 9.12 1.61
CA ASN A 294 -2.67 7.94 1.55
C ASN A 294 -3.02 6.90 2.63
N GLY A 295 -3.45 7.35 3.81
CA GLY A 295 -3.98 6.49 4.86
C GLY A 295 -5.25 5.75 4.43
N PHE A 296 -6.18 6.45 3.76
CA PHE A 296 -7.36 5.83 3.15
C PHE A 296 -6.97 4.77 2.11
N LEU A 297 -6.04 5.08 1.20
CA LEU A 297 -5.56 4.11 0.21
C LEU A 297 -4.90 2.88 0.88
N GLY A 298 -4.15 3.10 1.95
CA GLY A 298 -3.58 2.02 2.76
C GLY A 298 -4.64 1.10 3.36
N GLY A 299 -5.76 1.65 3.83
CA GLY A 299 -6.94 0.88 4.26
C GLY A 299 -7.60 0.13 3.12
N ALA A 300 -7.77 0.79 1.97
CA ALA A 300 -8.37 0.20 0.77
C ALA A 300 -7.57 -0.99 0.21
N LEU A 301 -6.24 -1.00 0.38
CA LEU A 301 -5.40 -2.15 0.02
C LEU A 301 -5.72 -3.42 0.84
N ILE A 302 -6.22 -3.26 2.06
CA ILE A 302 -6.51 -4.36 2.97
C ILE A 302 -7.98 -4.78 2.85
N TYR A 303 -8.88 -3.81 2.76
CA TYR A 303 -10.32 -4.01 2.88
C TYR A 303 -11.12 -3.76 1.59
N GLY A 304 -10.46 -3.36 0.49
CA GLY A 304 -11.11 -2.96 -0.77
C GLY A 304 -11.59 -1.50 -0.76
N LEU A 305 -11.98 -0.95 -1.92
CA LEU A 305 -12.42 0.45 -2.03
C LEU A 305 -13.74 0.74 -1.30
N ASN A 306 -14.62 -0.26 -1.21
CA ASN A 306 -15.94 -0.14 -0.61
C ASN A 306 -15.96 -0.44 0.90
N HIS A 307 -14.81 -0.39 1.58
CA HIS A 307 -14.74 -0.77 3.00
C HIS A 307 -15.53 0.10 3.98
N TYR A 308 -16.11 1.22 3.53
CA TYR A 308 -17.03 2.06 4.32
C TYR A 308 -18.50 1.95 3.91
N THR A 309 -18.83 1.18 2.86
CA THR A 309 -20.24 0.95 2.52
C THR A 309 -20.81 -0.08 3.49
N TRP A 310 -21.74 0.36 4.33
CA TRP A 310 -22.48 -0.49 5.28
C TRP A 310 -23.81 -0.95 4.71
#